data_AF-A0A2E8U3R0-F1
#
_entry.id   AF-A0A2E8U3R0-F1
#
_cell.length_a   1.000
_cell.length_b   1.000
_cell.length_c   1.000
_cell.angle_alpha   90.00
_cell.angle_beta   90.00
_cell.angle_gamma   90.00
#
_symmetry.space_group_name_H-M   'P 1'
#
loop_
_entity.id
_entity.type
_entity.pdbx_description
1 polymer ?
#
loop_
_entity_poly.entity_id
_entity_poly.type
_entity_poly.pdbx_seq_one_letter_code
_entity_poly.pdbx_strand_id
1 'polypeptide(L)' 'MTIIVHSIYRHPVKGLTPEALETAELSPGKAIPNDRRFALALGSTQMQSSATKWMSKSNFLMLQ' A
#
# COMPACT_ATOMS: atom_id res chain seq x y z
N MET A 1 -0.29 12.40 28.47
CA MET A 1 0.85 11.68 27.89
C MET A 1 1.06 12.18 26.48
N THR A 2 2.30 12.50 26.12
CA THR A 2 2.64 12.99 24.78
C THR A 2 3.43 11.90 24.06
N ILE A 3 3.14 11.70 22.78
CA ILE A 3 3.87 10.79 21.88
C ILE A 3 4.49 11.60 20.75
N ILE A 4 5.66 11.17 20.30
CA ILE A 4 6.39 11.75 19.17
C ILE A 4 6.41 10.72 18.05
N VAL A 5 6.01 11.11 16.85
CA VAL A 5 6.16 10.28 15.66
C VAL A 5 7.63 10.27 15.27
N HIS A 6 8.26 9.10 15.30
CA HIS A 6 9.68 8.97 14.96
C HIS A 6 9.94 9.03 13.45
N SER A 7 9.06 8.41 12.67
CA SER A 7 9.23 8.24 11.22
C SER A 7 7.88 7.96 10.56
N ILE A 8 7.73 8.41 9.31
CA ILE A 8 6.56 8.13 8.47
C ILE A 8 7.04 7.37 7.24
N TYR A 9 6.30 6.32 6.86
CA TYR A 9 6.58 5.52 5.68
C TYR A 9 5.33 5.35 4.84
N ARG A 10 5.49 5.41 3.52
CA ARG A 10 4.44 5.11 2.53
C ARG A 10 4.87 3.92 1.69
N HIS A 11 3.93 3.03 1.36
CA HIS A 11 4.17 1.93 0.42
C HIS A 11 3.38 2.18 -0.87
N PRO A 12 3.93 2.87 -1.89
CA PRO A 12 3.22 3.10 -3.14
C PRO A 12 2.77 1.81 -3.82
N VAL A 13 3.58 0.75 -3.69
CA VAL A 13 3.29 -0.59 -4.17
C VAL A 13 3.15 -1.55 -2.99
N LYS A 14 2.03 -2.28 -2.95
CA LYS A 14 1.74 -3.30 -1.94
C LYS A 14 2.85 -4.37 -1.93
N GLY A 15 3.42 -4.61 -0.76
CA GLY A 15 4.36 -5.71 -0.54
C GLY A 15 5.81 -5.40 -0.87
N LEU A 16 6.11 -4.19 -1.37
CA LEU A 16 7.48 -3.72 -1.63
C LEU A 16 7.98 -2.78 -0.53
N THR A 17 9.27 -2.44 -0.61
CA THR A 17 9.95 -1.50 0.29
C THR A 17 9.24 -0.14 0.29
N PRO A 18 9.03 0.48 1.48
CA PRO A 18 8.43 1.80 1.56
C PRO A 18 9.41 2.90 1.16
N GLU A 19 8.87 4.10 0.94
CA GLU A 19 9.62 5.34 0.96
C GLU A 19 9.39 6.05 2.30
N ALA A 20 10.45 6.66 2.83
CA ALA A 20 10.35 7.54 3.99
C ALA A 20 9.69 8.85 3.58
N LEU A 21 8.82 9.37 4.44
CA LEU A 21 8.22 10.68 4.29
C LEU A 21 8.65 11.58 5.46
N GLU A 22 8.99 12.82 5.14
CA GLU A 22 9.24 13.86 6.15
C GLU A 22 7.92 14.33 6.77
N THR A 23 6.88 14.49 5.94
CA THR A 23 5.54 14.90 6.35
C THR A 23 4.48 14.11 5.57
N ALA A 24 3.26 14.03 6.12
CA ALA A 24 2.11 13.44 5.44
C ALA A 24 0.83 14.20 5.79
N GLU A 25 0.06 14.57 4.78
CA GLU A 25 -1.28 15.15 4.97
C GLU A 25 -2.31 14.05 5.23
N LEU A 26 -3.12 14.25 6.27
CA LEU A 26 -4.18 13.34 6.66
C LEU A 26 -5.54 14.02 6.52
N SER A 27 -6.50 13.30 5.96
CA SER A 27 -7.90 13.71 5.91
C SER A 27 -8.77 12.66 6.60
N PRO A 28 -9.82 13.05 7.35
CA PRO A 28 -10.70 12.11 8.02
C PRO A 28 -11.23 11.03 7.07
N GLY A 29 -11.13 9.77 7.48
CA GLY A 29 -11.60 8.62 6.69
C GLY A 29 -10.77 8.29 5.44
N LYS A 30 -9.61 8.92 5.24
CA LYS A 30 -8.69 8.64 4.13
C LYS A 30 -7.36 8.09 4.63
N ALA A 31 -6.70 7.31 3.77
CA ALA A 31 -5.31 6.91 3.98
C ALA A 31 -4.35 8.05 3.58
N ILE A 32 -3.06 7.89 3.89
CA ILE A 32 -2.00 8.75 3.35
C ILE A 32 -2.10 8.75 1.82
N PRO A 33 -2.03 9.91 1.15
CA PRO A 33 -2.08 9.99 -0.30
C PRO A 33 -1.06 9.06 -0.97
N ASN A 34 -1.56 8.27 -1.94
CA ASN A 34 -0.82 7.27 -2.70
C ASN A 34 -0.32 6.05 -1.92
N ASP A 35 -0.73 5.85 -0.67
CA ASP A 35 -0.44 4.59 0.02
C ASP A 35 -1.18 3.43 -0.64
N ARG A 36 -0.42 2.38 -0.98
CA ARG A 36 -0.87 1.14 -1.63
C ARG A 36 -1.67 1.39 -2.92
N ARG A 37 -1.25 2.40 -3.69
CA ARG A 37 -1.87 2.76 -4.98
C ARG A 37 -1.79 1.63 -6.00
N PHE A 38 -0.73 0.83 -5.93
CA PHE A 38 -0.49 -0.28 -6.83
C PHE A 38 -0.27 -1.59 -6.10
N ALA A 39 -0.48 -2.70 -6.81
CA ALA A 39 -0.06 -4.02 -6.41
C ALA A 39 0.41 -4.79 -7.65
N LEU A 40 1.43 -5.62 -7.48
CA LEU A 40 1.95 -6.46 -8.56
C LEU A 40 1.31 -7.84 -8.42
N ALA A 41 0.38 -8.19 -9.30
CA ALA A 41 -0.22 -9.52 -9.33
C ALA A 41 0.83 -10.55 -9.73
N LEU A 42 0.74 -11.77 -9.17
CA LEU A 42 1.58 -12.87 -9.64
C LEU A 42 1.13 -13.28 -11.05
N GLY A 43 2.04 -13.83 -11.86
CA GLY A 43 1.70 -14.29 -13.21
C GLY A 43 0.60 -15.37 -13.24
N SER A 44 0.41 -16.09 -12.13
CA SER A 44 -0.65 -17.07 -11.93
C SER A 44 -1.99 -16.48 -11.48
N THR A 45 -2.04 -15.19 -11.16
CA THR A 45 -3.24 -14.52 -10.67
C THR A 45 -4.18 -14.20 -11.82
N GLN A 46 -5.39 -14.77 -11.77
CA GLN A 46 -6.43 -14.49 -12.74
C GLN A 46 -7.05 -13.12 -12.48
N MET A 47 -6.79 -12.17 -13.38
CA MET A 47 -7.35 -10.81 -13.33
C MET A 47 -8.58 -10.72 -14.25
N GLN A 48 -9.68 -10.17 -13.72
CA GLN A 48 -10.86 -9.85 -14.52
C GLN A 48 -10.69 -8.48 -15.18
N SER A 49 -11.08 -8.35 -16.45
CA SER A 49 -10.81 -7.15 -17.26
C SER A 49 -11.58 -5.90 -16.84
N SER A 50 -12.66 -6.02 -16.06
CA SER A 50 -13.63 -4.93 -15.88
C SER A 50 -13.82 -4.43 -14.45
N ALA A 51 -13.26 -5.07 -13.41
CA ALA A 51 -13.24 -4.52 -12.06
C ALA A 51 -12.23 -5.24 -11.17
N THR A 52 -11.45 -4.47 -10.41
CA THR A 52 -10.60 -5.00 -9.34
C THR A 52 -11.47 -5.45 -8.18
N LYS A 53 -11.84 -6.73 -8.15
CA LYS A 53 -12.43 -7.32 -6.94
C LYS A 53 -11.35 -7.43 -5.86
N TRP A 54 -11.78 -7.44 -4.61
CA TRP A 54 -10.88 -7.78 -3.51
C TRP A 54 -10.27 -9.17 -3.76
N MET A 55 -8.97 -9.31 -3.51
CA MET A 55 -8.23 -10.56 -3.64
C MET A 55 -7.31 -10.75 -2.43
N SER A 56 -7.08 -12.00 -2.07
CA SER A 56 -6.13 -12.36 -0.99
C SER A 56 -4.72 -11.84 -1.29
N LYS A 57 -3.96 -11.50 -0.23
CA LYS A 57 -2.55 -11.08 -0.29
C LYS A 57 -1.68 -12.06 -1.08
N SER A 58 -1.98 -13.36 -1.05
CA SER A 58 -1.22 -14.40 -1.77
C SER A 58 -1.28 -14.29 -3.30
N ASN A 59 -2.17 -13.46 -3.85
CA ASN A 59 -2.23 -13.17 -5.28
C ASN A 59 -1.25 -12.08 -5.73
N PHE A 60 -0.47 -11.50 -4.81
CA PHE A 60 0.41 -10.38 -5.12
C PHE A 60 1.83 -10.68 -4.68
N LEU A 61 2.80 -10.13 -5.41
CA LEU A 61 4.21 -10.18 -5.05
C LEU A 61 4.44 -9.50 -3.69
N MET A 62 5.06 -10.22 -2.78
CA MET A 62 5.50 -9.72 -1.48
C MET A 62 7.00 -9.99 -1.35
N LEU A 63 7.75 -9.03 -0.82
CA LEU A 63 9.12 -9.29 -0.39
C LEU A 63 9.12 -10.32 0.75
N GLN A 64 10.15 -11.17 0.76
CA GLN A 64 10.38 -12.20 1.79
C GLN A 64 10.83 -11.56 3.10
#